data_AF-A0A5Q0HBG8-F1
#
_entry.id   AF-A0A5Q0HBG8-F1
#
_cell.length_a   1.000
_cell.length_b   1.000
_cell.length_c   1.000
_cell.angle_alpha   90.00
_cell.angle_beta   90.00
_cell.angle_gamma   90.00
#
_symmetry.space_group_name_H-M   'P 1'
#
loop_
_entity.id
_entity.type
_entity.pdbx_description
1 polymer ?
#
loop_
_entity_poly.entity_id
_entity_poly.type
_entity_poly.pdbx_seq_one_letter_code
_entity_poly.pdbx_strand_id
1 'polypeptide(L)'
;MSELLIGLAALGLGVVVGLVVRHTGRAPARPDDARELLNAADDLEYGLNAVLNFGPLSSTELTSVDLVAKYDRLVAVGGVDQAVLGALRDRLDQIALHPYPEQHQLFAAVREDEAAVWLALRDAVGSGAAQHAAASEARRLLDDVRRGRRGAPVVSGRELVRV
;
A
#
# COMPACT_ATOMS: atom_id res chain seq x y z
N MET A 1 -33.41 1.66 39.90
CA MET A 1 -32.07 1.16 39.52
C MET A 1 -32.19 -0.02 38.55
N SER A 2 -32.89 0.15 37.42
CA SER A 2 -33.16 -0.97 36.48
C SER A 2 -32.85 -0.62 35.01
N GLU A 3 -32.37 0.59 34.74
CA GLU A 3 -32.08 1.07 33.38
C GLU A 3 -30.61 0.84 32.95
N LEU A 4 -29.70 0.61 33.90
CA LEU A 4 -28.28 0.35 33.62
C LEU A 4 -27.99 -1.07 33.10
N LEU A 5 -28.93 -2.01 33.25
CA LEU A 5 -28.74 -3.41 32.84
C LEU A 5 -29.05 -3.66 31.35
N ILE A 6 -29.88 -2.81 30.74
CA ILE A 6 -30.25 -2.95 29.32
C ILE A 6 -29.13 -2.41 28.41
N GLY A 7 -28.44 -1.33 28.82
CA GLY A 7 -27.33 -0.76 28.07
C GLY A 7 -26.11 -1.68 27.97
N LEU A 8 -25.85 -2.49 29.01
CA LEU A 8 -24.72 -3.42 29.05
C LEU A 8 -24.95 -4.67 28.19
N ALA A 9 -26.19 -5.14 28.07
CA ALA A 9 -26.55 -6.24 27.17
C ALA A 9 -26.46 -5.83 25.68
N ALA A 10 -26.82 -4.59 25.35
CA ALA A 10 -26.75 -4.08 23.98
C ALA A 10 -25.30 -3.92 23.47
N LEU A 11 -24.38 -3.51 24.35
CA LEU A 11 -22.96 -3.40 24.01
C LEU A 11 -22.29 -4.77 23.80
N GLY A 12 -22.66 -5.78 24.60
CA GLY A 12 -22.16 -7.15 24.43
C GLY A 12 -22.61 -7.80 23.11
N LEU A 13 -23.89 -7.62 22.73
CA LEU A 13 -24.44 -8.18 21.50
C LEU A 13 -23.82 -7.53 20.24
N GLY A 14 -23.57 -6.22 20.27
CA GLY A 14 -22.95 -5.49 19.16
C GLY A 14 -21.52 -5.96 18.87
N VAL A 15 -20.73 -6.26 19.92
CA VAL A 15 -19.36 -6.75 19.76
C VAL A 15 -19.33 -8.17 19.19
N VAL A 16 -20.24 -9.05 19.63
CA VAL A 16 -20.29 -10.44 19.13
C VAL A 16 -20.79 -10.49 17.67
N VAL A 17 -21.81 -9.71 17.31
CA VAL A 17 -22.29 -9.63 15.91
C VAL A 17 -21.23 -9.01 15.00
N GLY A 18 -20.52 -7.97 15.46
CA GLY A 18 -19.40 -7.39 14.71
C GLY A 18 -18.25 -8.38 14.47
N LEU A 19 -17.97 -9.26 15.43
CA LEU A 19 -16.91 -10.27 15.33
C LEU A 19 -17.30 -11.45 14.43
N VAL A 20 -18.56 -11.90 14.49
CA VAL A 20 -19.05 -13.00 13.65
C VAL A 20 -19.17 -12.56 12.19
N VAL A 21 -19.68 -11.36 11.90
CA VAL A 21 -19.76 -10.83 10.52
C VAL A 21 -18.37 -10.65 9.90
N ARG A 22 -17.36 -10.26 10.70
CA ARG A 22 -15.97 -10.16 10.23
C ARG A 22 -15.36 -11.53 9.91
N HIS A 23 -15.88 -12.62 10.45
CA HIS A 23 -15.35 -13.98 10.23
C HIS A 23 -16.11 -14.79 9.17
N THR A 24 -17.39 -14.50 8.92
CA THR A 24 -18.22 -15.30 8.00
C THR A 24 -18.55 -14.62 6.68
N GLY A 25 -18.18 -13.34 6.50
CA GLY A 25 -18.66 -12.51 5.40
C GLY A 25 -17.64 -12.16 4.33
N ARG A 26 -16.68 -13.02 3.97
CA ARG A 26 -15.91 -12.80 2.73
C ARG A 26 -16.77 -13.29 1.57
N ALA A 27 -17.74 -12.46 1.16
CA ALA A 27 -18.46 -12.67 -0.08
C ALA A 27 -17.43 -12.90 -1.21
N PRO A 28 -17.64 -13.91 -2.08
CA PRO A 28 -16.75 -14.09 -3.22
C PRO A 28 -16.81 -12.80 -4.04
N ALA A 29 -15.67 -12.12 -4.14
CA ALA A 29 -15.51 -10.96 -5.01
C ALA A 29 -16.00 -11.36 -6.40
N ARG A 30 -16.79 -10.51 -7.06
CA ARG A 30 -17.21 -10.81 -8.43
C ARG A 30 -15.94 -10.98 -9.28
N PRO A 31 -15.97 -11.82 -10.31
CA PRO A 31 -14.81 -12.02 -11.19
C PRO A 31 -14.23 -10.71 -11.74
N ASP A 32 -15.08 -9.70 -11.93
CA ASP A 32 -14.68 -8.35 -12.36
C ASP A 32 -13.90 -7.60 -11.27
N ASP A 33 -14.37 -7.61 -10.02
CA ASP A 33 -13.68 -7.01 -8.87
C ASP A 33 -12.28 -7.60 -8.64
N ALA A 34 -12.12 -8.90 -8.90
CA ALA A 34 -10.83 -9.59 -8.76
C ALA A 34 -9.81 -9.15 -9.81
N ARG A 35 -10.25 -8.94 -11.07
CA ARG A 35 -9.41 -8.42 -12.15
C ARG A 35 -9.07 -6.96 -11.91
N GLU A 36 -10.04 -6.16 -11.48
CA GLU A 36 -9.84 -4.75 -11.18
C GLU A 36 -8.83 -4.55 -10.04
N LEU A 37 -8.86 -5.42 -9.03
CA LEU A 37 -7.90 -5.40 -7.93
C LEU A 37 -6.47 -5.67 -8.42
N LEU A 38 -6.31 -6.67 -9.30
CA LEU A 38 -5.00 -6.98 -9.88
C LEU A 38 -4.49 -5.83 -10.75
N ASN A 39 -5.35 -5.22 -11.57
CA ASN A 39 -5.00 -4.05 -12.36
C ASN A 39 -4.59 -2.86 -11.48
N ALA A 40 -5.30 -2.61 -10.39
CA ALA A 40 -4.94 -1.54 -9.44
C ALA A 40 -3.60 -1.82 -8.74
N ALA A 41 -3.34 -3.09 -8.38
CA ALA A 41 -2.06 -3.50 -7.82
C ALA A 41 -0.91 -3.37 -8.84
N ASP A 42 -1.15 -3.70 -10.11
CA ASP A 42 -0.18 -3.57 -11.20
C ASP A 42 0.11 -2.10 -11.51
N ASP A 43 -0.90 -1.22 -11.48
CA ASP A 43 -0.74 0.22 -11.63
C ASP A 43 0.15 0.82 -10.51
N LEU A 44 -0.06 0.38 -9.27
CA LEU A 44 0.75 0.80 -8.14
C LEU A 44 2.17 0.22 -8.23
N GLU A 45 2.32 -1.04 -8.62
CA GLU A 45 3.63 -1.64 -8.88
C GLU A 45 4.38 -0.86 -9.97
N TYR A 46 3.71 -0.43 -11.04
CA TYR A 46 4.35 0.36 -12.09
C TYR A 46 4.92 1.67 -11.53
N GLY A 47 4.19 2.34 -10.64
CA GLY A 47 4.68 3.54 -9.95
C GLY A 47 5.87 3.24 -9.02
N LEU A 48 5.80 2.16 -8.25
CA LEU A 48 6.91 1.73 -7.37
C LEU A 48 8.15 1.32 -8.18
N ASN A 49 7.95 0.68 -9.33
CA ASN A 49 9.02 0.34 -10.26
C ASN A 49 9.67 1.60 -10.85
N ALA A 50 8.95 2.72 -10.95
CA ALA A 50 9.58 3.97 -11.36
C ALA A 50 10.62 4.42 -10.32
N VAL A 51 10.27 4.38 -9.04
CA VAL A 51 11.17 4.67 -7.90
C VAL A 51 12.35 3.68 -7.84
N LEU A 52 12.10 2.39 -8.13
CA LEU A 52 13.14 1.37 -8.05
C LEU A 52 14.10 1.39 -9.25
N ASN A 53 13.61 1.65 -10.46
CA ASN A 53 14.38 1.47 -11.70
C ASN A 53 14.99 2.77 -12.25
N PHE A 54 14.32 3.92 -12.08
CA PHE A 54 14.85 5.20 -12.55
C PHE A 54 15.71 5.91 -11.49
N GLY A 55 15.81 5.32 -10.30
CA GLY A 55 16.50 5.90 -9.15
C GLY A 55 15.55 6.70 -8.27
N PRO A 56 16.06 7.27 -7.16
CA PRO A 56 15.24 8.05 -6.27
C PRO A 56 14.73 9.32 -6.93
N LEU A 57 13.45 9.58 -6.73
CA LEU A 57 12.72 10.61 -7.42
C LEU A 57 12.72 11.89 -6.60
N SER A 58 12.83 13.02 -7.29
CA SER A 58 12.65 14.33 -6.69
C SER A 58 11.17 14.57 -6.33
N SER A 59 10.87 15.65 -5.60
CA SER A 59 9.48 15.95 -5.24
C SER A 59 8.59 16.15 -6.48
N THR A 60 9.14 16.77 -7.52
CA THR A 60 8.43 17.01 -8.79
C THR A 60 8.15 15.70 -9.52
N GLU A 61 9.12 14.78 -9.53
CA GLU A 61 8.98 13.46 -10.16
C GLU A 61 8.04 12.53 -9.38
N LEU A 62 8.08 12.56 -8.03
CA LEU A 62 7.14 11.82 -7.21
C LEU A 62 5.69 12.26 -7.46
N THR A 63 5.47 13.54 -7.70
CA THR A 63 4.15 14.08 -8.03
C THR A 63 3.65 13.57 -9.38
N SER A 64 4.53 13.38 -10.37
CA SER A 64 4.14 12.88 -11.70
C SER A 64 3.85 11.37 -11.71
N VAL A 65 4.48 10.60 -10.82
CA VAL A 65 4.18 9.17 -10.64
C VAL A 65 2.84 8.96 -9.93
N ASP A 66 2.46 9.88 -9.04
CA ASP A 66 1.18 9.89 -8.32
C ASP A 66 0.86 8.56 -7.60
N LEU A 67 1.80 8.13 -6.75
CA LEU A 67 1.67 6.90 -5.95
C LEU A 67 0.44 6.92 -5.05
N VAL A 68 0.03 8.10 -4.58
CA VAL A 68 -1.13 8.27 -3.70
C VAL A 68 -2.42 7.98 -4.46
N ALA A 69 -2.63 8.55 -5.65
CA ALA A 69 -3.84 8.25 -6.43
C ALA A 69 -3.91 6.76 -6.83
N LYS A 70 -2.76 6.16 -7.15
CA LYS A 70 -2.68 4.72 -7.45
C LYS A 70 -3.04 3.86 -6.24
N TYR A 71 -2.59 4.25 -5.04
CA TYR A 71 -2.99 3.62 -3.78
C TYR A 71 -4.49 3.81 -3.50
N ASP A 72 -5.02 5.01 -3.68
CA ASP A 72 -6.44 5.29 -3.44
C ASP A 72 -7.34 4.45 -4.35
N ARG A 73 -6.91 4.20 -5.60
CA ARG A 73 -7.57 3.26 -6.50
C ARG A 73 -7.57 1.83 -5.94
N LEU A 74 -6.45 1.35 -5.41
CA LEU A 74 -6.36 0.04 -4.77
C LEU A 74 -7.29 -0.07 -3.55
N VAL A 75 -7.39 0.99 -2.74
CA VAL A 75 -8.31 1.06 -1.60
C VAL A 75 -9.77 1.02 -2.07
N ALA A 76 -10.11 1.77 -3.11
CA ALA A 76 -11.47 1.88 -3.64
C ALA A 76 -12.01 0.56 -4.19
N VAL A 77 -11.15 -0.24 -4.84
CA VAL A 77 -11.53 -1.58 -5.31
C VAL A 77 -11.79 -2.53 -4.13
N GLY A 78 -11.04 -2.37 -3.04
CA GLY A 78 -11.22 -3.14 -1.83
C GLY A 78 -10.78 -4.60 -1.94
N GLY A 79 -11.12 -5.41 -0.93
CA GLY A 79 -10.74 -6.83 -0.90
C GLY A 79 -9.26 -7.12 -0.55
N VAL A 80 -8.53 -6.09 -0.12
CA VAL A 80 -7.23 -6.14 0.56
C VAL A 80 -7.45 -5.98 2.07
N ASP A 81 -6.62 -6.62 2.88
CA ASP A 81 -6.68 -6.45 4.34
C ASP A 81 -6.28 -5.01 4.73
N GLN A 82 -7.02 -4.41 5.66
CA GLN A 82 -6.79 -3.03 6.11
C GLN A 82 -5.41 -2.84 6.74
N ALA A 83 -4.84 -3.86 7.41
CA ALA A 83 -3.50 -3.79 7.94
C ALA A 83 -2.44 -3.72 6.83
N VAL A 84 -2.68 -4.42 5.71
CA VAL A 84 -1.79 -4.36 4.53
C VAL A 84 -1.91 -3.01 3.83
N LEU A 85 -3.12 -2.46 3.71
CA LEU A 85 -3.33 -1.11 3.18
C LEU A 85 -2.64 -0.04 4.05
N GLY A 86 -2.77 -0.13 5.38
CA GLY A 86 -2.05 0.76 6.30
C GLY A 86 -0.53 0.66 6.15
N ALA A 87 0.01 -0.57 6.09
CA ALA A 87 1.45 -0.78 5.89
C ALA A 87 1.93 -0.25 4.53
N LEU A 88 1.15 -0.42 3.46
CA LEU A 88 1.43 0.16 2.15
C LEU A 88 1.45 1.69 2.23
N ARG A 89 0.45 2.29 2.86
CA ARG A 89 0.38 3.75 3.03
C ARG A 89 1.62 4.29 3.75
N ASP A 90 2.02 3.66 4.84
CA ASP A 90 3.21 4.04 5.59
C ASP A 90 4.47 4.01 4.71
N ARG A 91 4.60 3.01 3.82
CA ARG A 91 5.74 2.96 2.89
C ARG A 91 5.68 4.06 1.84
N LEU A 92 4.51 4.38 1.31
CA LEU A 92 4.35 5.47 0.34
C LEU A 92 4.66 6.82 0.99
N ASP A 93 4.22 7.03 2.23
CA ASP A 93 4.54 8.23 2.99
C ASP A 93 6.05 8.33 3.27
N GLN A 94 6.72 7.21 3.58
CA GLN A 94 8.19 7.18 3.70
C GLN A 94 8.90 7.57 2.39
N ILE A 95 8.42 7.14 1.23
CA ILE A 95 8.97 7.58 -0.07
C ILE A 95 8.83 9.10 -0.20
N ALA A 96 7.65 9.65 0.11
CA ALA A 96 7.37 11.08 -0.01
C ALA A 96 8.16 11.95 0.98
N LEU A 97 8.51 11.43 2.15
CA LEU A 97 9.30 12.15 3.18
C LEU A 97 10.78 12.29 2.83
N HIS A 98 11.26 11.52 1.85
CA HIS A 98 12.67 11.47 1.48
C HIS A 98 12.88 11.83 0.00
N PRO A 99 12.40 12.99 -0.49
CA PRO A 99 12.59 13.36 -1.88
C PRO A 99 14.09 13.48 -2.19
N TYR A 100 14.46 13.07 -3.40
CA TYR A 100 15.80 13.31 -3.91
C TYR A 100 16.01 14.82 -4.16
N PRO A 101 17.21 15.37 -3.92
CA PRO A 101 17.46 16.78 -4.20
C PRO A 101 17.17 17.14 -5.65
N GLU A 102 16.48 18.28 -5.83
CA GLU A 102 16.16 18.77 -7.17
C GLU A 102 17.44 19.22 -7.89
N GLN A 103 17.44 19.16 -9.23
CA GLN A 103 18.62 19.49 -10.03
C GLN A 103 19.18 20.89 -9.73
N HIS A 104 18.31 21.87 -9.50
CA HIS A 104 18.72 23.24 -9.17
C HIS A 104 19.39 23.34 -7.79
N GLN A 105 19.04 22.48 -6.84
CA GLN A 105 19.66 22.43 -5.50
C GLN A 105 21.07 21.86 -5.59
N LEU A 106 21.26 20.81 -6.39
CA LEU A 106 22.59 20.25 -6.67
C LEU A 106 23.50 21.28 -7.34
N PHE A 107 23.00 22.04 -8.33
CA PHE A 107 23.78 23.12 -8.95
C PHE A 107 24.06 24.29 -8.02
N ALA A 108 23.14 24.61 -7.10
CA ALA A 108 23.37 25.64 -6.09
C ALA A 108 24.54 25.24 -5.18
N ALA A 109 24.56 23.98 -4.70
CA ALA A 109 25.64 23.46 -3.87
C ALA A 109 27.01 23.56 -4.56
N VAL A 110 27.09 23.22 -5.86
CA VAL A 110 28.33 23.34 -6.66
C VAL A 110 28.82 24.79 -6.77
N ARG A 111 27.91 25.77 -6.73
CA ARG A 111 28.27 27.20 -6.80
C ARG A 111 28.70 27.79 -5.47
N GLU A 112 28.31 27.18 -4.35
CA GLU A 112 28.65 27.65 -3.01
C GLU A 112 30.09 27.26 -2.64
N ASP A 113 30.31 26.00 -2.30
CA ASP A 113 31.62 25.45 -1.97
C ASP A 113 31.63 23.91 -1.96
N GLU A 114 32.80 23.33 -1.72
CA GLU A 114 32.97 21.88 -1.67
C GLU A 114 32.20 21.22 -0.51
N ALA A 115 32.05 21.90 0.64
CA ALA A 115 31.34 21.36 1.79
C ALA A 115 29.83 21.22 1.51
N ALA A 116 29.25 22.22 0.84
CA ALA A 116 27.86 22.19 0.37
C ALA A 116 27.61 21.03 -0.60
N VAL A 117 28.56 20.76 -1.52
CA VAL A 117 28.48 19.60 -2.43
C VAL A 117 28.47 18.28 -1.65
N TRP A 118 29.36 18.12 -0.67
CA TRP A 118 29.40 16.91 0.15
C TRP A 118 28.12 16.68 0.95
N LEU A 119 27.51 17.74 1.49
CA LEU A 119 26.23 17.66 2.18
C LEU A 119 25.10 17.27 1.23
N ALA A 120 25.01 17.92 0.06
CA ALA A 120 24.00 17.60 -0.94
C ALA A 120 24.10 16.14 -1.44
N LEU A 121 25.32 15.63 -1.64
CA LEU A 121 25.55 14.23 -2.00
C LEU A 121 25.17 13.26 -0.87
N ARG A 122 25.49 13.60 0.38
CA ARG A 122 25.11 12.78 1.54
C ARG A 122 23.59 12.68 1.66
N ASP A 123 22.89 13.80 1.52
CA ASP A 123 21.43 13.85 1.58
C ASP A 123 20.81 13.08 0.40
N ALA A 124 21.34 13.26 -0.81
CA ALA A 124 20.94 12.50 -2.00
C ALA A 124 21.06 10.98 -1.81
N VAL A 125 22.19 10.50 -1.28
CA VAL A 125 22.40 9.07 -0.99
C VAL A 125 21.44 8.58 0.09
N GLY A 126 21.25 9.36 1.16
CA GLY A 126 20.32 9.04 2.25
C GLY A 126 18.87 8.92 1.78
N SER A 127 18.38 9.94 1.05
CA SER A 127 17.07 9.92 0.40
C SER A 127 16.92 8.73 -0.55
N GLY A 128 17.97 8.46 -1.33
CA GLY A 128 18.01 7.34 -2.26
C GLY A 128 17.80 5.98 -1.61
N ALA A 129 18.57 5.71 -0.54
CA ALA A 129 18.46 4.47 0.20
C ALA A 129 17.08 4.34 0.88
N ALA A 130 16.55 5.42 1.44
CA ALA A 130 15.25 5.43 2.11
C ALA A 130 14.11 5.13 1.13
N GLN A 131 14.07 5.81 -0.02
CA GLN A 131 13.06 5.54 -1.06
C GLN A 131 13.14 4.11 -1.58
N HIS A 132 14.36 3.62 -1.85
CA HIS A 132 14.54 2.27 -2.38
C HIS A 132 14.07 1.19 -1.39
N ALA A 133 14.40 1.35 -0.11
CA ALA A 133 13.97 0.43 0.95
C ALA A 133 12.45 0.42 1.11
N ALA A 134 11.83 1.61 1.15
CA ALA A 134 10.39 1.75 1.27
C ALA A 134 9.64 1.18 0.05
N ALA A 135 10.11 1.47 -1.17
CA ALA A 135 9.53 0.96 -2.40
C ALA A 135 9.67 -0.57 -2.53
N SER A 136 10.82 -1.12 -2.13
CA SER A 136 11.04 -2.57 -2.12
C SER A 136 10.07 -3.28 -1.18
N GLU A 137 9.86 -2.74 0.02
CA GLU A 137 8.93 -3.30 0.99
C GLU A 137 7.47 -3.16 0.53
N ALA A 138 7.10 -2.01 -0.05
CA ALA A 138 5.77 -1.81 -0.62
C ALA A 138 5.48 -2.85 -1.73
N ARG A 139 6.46 -3.13 -2.59
CA ARG A 139 6.34 -4.15 -3.62
C ARG A 139 6.17 -5.56 -3.03
N ARG A 140 6.90 -5.88 -1.96
CA ARG A 140 6.73 -7.15 -1.23
C ARG A 140 5.31 -7.32 -0.71
N LEU A 141 4.73 -6.27 -0.14
CA LEU A 141 3.34 -6.27 0.34
C LEU A 141 2.34 -6.49 -0.80
N LEU A 142 2.55 -5.89 -1.99
CA LEU A 142 1.71 -6.15 -3.16
C LEU A 142 1.80 -7.60 -3.64
N ASP A 143 2.99 -8.20 -3.59
CA ASP A 143 3.16 -9.61 -3.92
C ASP A 143 2.44 -10.54 -2.93
N ASP A 144 2.39 -10.18 -1.65
CA ASP A 144 1.58 -10.89 -0.65
C ASP A 144 0.08 -10.80 -0.98
N VAL A 145 -0.41 -9.63 -1.39
CA VAL A 145 -1.82 -9.45 -1.83
C VAL A 145 -2.14 -10.37 -3.02
N ARG A 146 -1.24 -10.45 -4.01
CA ARG A 146 -1.40 -11.34 -5.17
C ARG A 146 -1.36 -12.81 -4.78
N ARG A 147 -0.41 -13.22 -3.92
CA ARG A 147 -0.28 -14.60 -3.45
C ARG A 147 -1.50 -15.06 -2.65
N GLY A 148 -2.01 -14.21 -1.76
CA GLY A 148 -3.23 -14.46 -0.99
C GLY A 148 -4.47 -14.69 -1.86
N ARG A 149 -4.50 -14.15 -3.08
CA ARG A 149 -5.57 -14.39 -4.06
C ARG A 149 -5.38 -15.65 -4.89
N ARG A 150 -4.15 -15.98 -5.28
CA ARG A 150 -3.85 -17.22 -6.04
C ARG A 150 -4.03 -18.50 -5.20
N GLY A 151 -3.91 -18.40 -3.87
CA GLY A 151 -4.06 -19.52 -2.93
C GLY A 151 -5.49 -19.78 -2.44
N ALA A 152 -6.50 -19.00 -2.88
CA ALA A 152 -7.89 -19.28 -2.52
C ALA A 152 -8.32 -20.61 -3.19
N PRO A 153 -8.74 -21.62 -2.41
CA PRO A 153 -9.11 -22.90 -2.99
C PRO A 153 -10.27 -22.70 -3.95
N VAL A 154 -10.06 -23.05 -5.23
CA VAL A 154 -11.16 -23.31 -6.16
C VAL A 154 -11.95 -24.44 -5.54
N VAL A 155 -13.10 -24.14 -4.93
CA VAL A 155 -14.07 -25.16 -4.56
C VAL A 155 -14.52 -25.80 -5.86
N SER A 156 -13.83 -26.88 -6.23
CA SER A 156 -14.13 -27.69 -7.39
C SER A 156 -15.51 -28.28 -7.14
N GLY A 157 -16.52 -27.78 -7.87
CA GLY A 157 -17.89 -28.28 -7.85
C GLY A 157 -18.01 -29.68 -8.44
N ARG A 158 -17.27 -30.65 -7.89
CA ARG A 158 -17.27 -32.07 -8.28
C ARG A 158 -17.75 -33.01 -7.17
N GLU A 159 -18.52 -32.50 -6.21
CA GLU A 159 -19.32 -33.31 -5.29
C GLU A 159 -20.81 -32.91 -5.35
N LEU A 160 -21.42 -33.06 -6.52
CA LEU A 160 -22.87 -33.24 -6.65
C LEU A 160 -23.16 -34.39 -7.62
N VAL A 161 -22.43 -35.50 -7.48
CA VAL A 161 -22.91 -36.81 -7.93
C VAL A 161 -22.37 -37.84 -6.94
N ARG A 162 -23.19 -38.22 -5.96
CA ARG A 162 -23.21 -39.58 -5.44
C ARG A 162 -24.51 -39.84 -4.65
N VAL A 163 -25.32 -40.67 -5.31
CA VAL A 163 -26.38 -41.58 -4.84
C VAL A 163 -27.68 -40.95 -4.36
#